data_AF-A0A554J726-F1
#
_entry.id   AF-A0A554J726-F1
#
_cell.length_a   1.000
_cell.length_b   1.000
_cell.length_c   1.000
_cell.angle_alpha   90.00
_cell.angle_beta   90.00
_cell.angle_gamma   90.00
#
_symmetry.space_group_name_H-M   'P 1'
#
loop_
_entity.id
_entity.type
_entity.pdbx_description
1 polymer ?
#
loop_
_entity_poly.entity_id
_entity_poly.type
_entity_poly.pdbx_seq_one_letter_code
_entity_poly.pdbx_strand_id
1 'polypeptide(L)'
;MEDVLNAIKRGISSENYYSALFLAILVPSICGALESDDGQDNEQRYTAWYDRYVNDLFLKGVDCYRLRCSLLHQASTVHPSSSFSRVLFTLPNPQGTLLHNNFVEGALNLDISLFCQRFIHAAEQWLKEVRDTPHYQRNVKNTVKLYPNGLSPFIKGLPIIS
;
A
#
# COMPACT_ATOMS: atom_id res chain seq x y z
N MET A 1 -3.21 5.08 -10.00
CA MET A 1 -2.94 5.30 -8.56
C MET A 1 -4.20 5.68 -7.80
N GLU A 2 -4.94 6.69 -8.24
CA GLU A 2 -6.18 7.15 -7.58
C GLU A 2 -7.20 6.03 -7.36
N ASP A 3 -7.41 5.14 -8.34
CA ASP A 3 -8.32 4.00 -8.21
C ASP A 3 -7.95 3.06 -7.05
N VAL A 4 -6.64 2.79 -6.86
CA VAL A 4 -6.11 1.97 -5.77
C VAL A 4 -6.38 2.66 -4.43
N LEU A 5 -6.11 3.96 -4.33
CA LEU A 5 -6.35 4.72 -3.10
C LEU A 5 -7.84 4.77 -2.75
N ASN A 6 -8.70 4.97 -3.75
CA ASN A 6 -10.15 4.94 -3.58
C ASN A 6 -10.65 3.54 -3.18
N ALA A 7 -10.04 2.47 -3.68
CA ALA A 7 -10.35 1.11 -3.24
C ALA A 7 -9.96 0.87 -1.78
N ILE A 8 -8.81 1.38 -1.31
CA ILE A 8 -8.42 1.32 0.11
C ILE A 8 -9.44 2.10 0.96
N LYS A 9 -9.78 3.34 0.58
CA LYS A 9 -10.77 4.17 1.28
C LYS A 9 -12.12 3.45 1.40
N ARG A 10 -12.60 2.84 0.31
CA ARG A 10 -13.83 2.03 0.31
C ARG A 10 -13.72 0.82 1.24
N GLY A 11 -12.60 0.10 1.20
CA GLY A 11 -12.34 -1.04 2.06
C GLY A 11 -12.43 -0.68 3.55
N ILE A 12 -11.88 0.48 3.95
CA ILE A 12 -12.02 1.00 5.32
C ILE A 12 -13.50 1.31 5.62
N SER A 13 -14.17 2.10 4.77
CA SER A 13 -15.55 2.55 5.03
C SER A 13 -16.58 1.43 5.05
N SER A 14 -16.30 0.32 4.36
CA SER A 14 -17.17 -0.86 4.32
C SER A 14 -16.73 -1.96 5.29
N GLU A 15 -15.80 -1.65 6.21
CA GLU A 15 -15.22 -2.60 7.16
C GLU A 15 -14.57 -3.85 6.52
N ASN A 16 -14.24 -3.76 5.23
CA ASN A 16 -13.47 -4.79 4.53
C ASN A 16 -11.97 -4.52 4.73
N TYR A 17 -11.55 -4.74 5.97
CA TYR A 17 -10.18 -4.46 6.42
C TYR A 17 -9.13 -5.35 5.77
N TYR A 18 -9.49 -6.57 5.35
CA TYR A 18 -8.59 -7.40 4.56
C TYR A 18 -8.28 -6.73 3.22
N SER A 19 -9.29 -6.34 2.44
CA SER A 19 -9.04 -5.65 1.18
C SER A 19 -8.27 -4.33 1.39
N ALA A 20 -8.60 -3.55 2.41
CA ALA A 20 -7.88 -2.32 2.72
C ALA A 20 -6.39 -2.58 3.04
N LEU A 21 -6.09 -3.55 3.91
CA LEU A 21 -4.73 -3.90 4.31
C LEU A 21 -3.89 -4.40 3.14
N PHE A 22 -4.43 -5.36 2.38
CA PHE A 22 -3.74 -5.96 1.23
C PHE A 22 -3.45 -4.91 0.14
N LEU A 23 -4.35 -3.95 -0.09
CA LEU A 23 -4.11 -2.87 -1.04
C LEU A 23 -3.15 -1.81 -0.49
N ALA A 24 -3.25 -1.46 0.79
CA ALA A 24 -2.37 -0.47 1.43
C ALA A 24 -0.90 -0.92 1.42
N ILE A 25 -0.63 -2.19 1.75
CA ILE A 25 0.75 -2.72 1.81
C ILE A 25 1.45 -2.74 0.43
N LEU A 26 0.67 -2.74 -0.66
CA LEU A 26 1.16 -2.69 -2.04
C LEU A 26 1.58 -1.27 -2.48
N VAL A 27 1.05 -0.23 -1.84
CA VAL A 27 1.22 1.18 -2.27
C VAL A 27 2.69 1.56 -2.50
N PRO A 28 3.64 1.30 -1.58
CA PRO A 28 5.04 1.67 -1.80
C PRO A 28 5.66 0.95 -3.00
N SER A 29 5.23 -0.28 -3.28
CA SER A 29 5.71 -1.05 -4.44
C SER A 29 5.26 -0.38 -5.74
N ILE A 30 3.98 -0.02 -5.82
CA ILE A 30 3.39 0.65 -6.98
C ILE A 30 4.05 2.01 -7.19
N CYS A 31 4.20 2.80 -6.12
CA CYS A 31 4.82 4.11 -6.20
C CYS A 31 6.30 4.04 -6.59
N GLY A 32 7.07 3.14 -5.98
CA GLY A 32 8.48 2.90 -6.32
C GLY A 32 8.68 2.51 -7.78
N ALA A 33 7.83 1.63 -8.32
CA ALA A 33 7.84 1.28 -9.74
C ALA A 33 7.46 2.47 -10.65
N LEU A 34 6.50 3.29 -10.22
CA LEU A 34 6.04 4.42 -11.02
C LEU A 34 7.09 5.53 -11.14
N GLU A 35 7.90 5.77 -10.11
CA GLU A 35 8.97 6.77 -10.16
C GLU A 35 10.31 6.23 -10.70
N SER A 36 10.41 4.92 -10.94
CA SER A 36 11.67 4.31 -11.39
C SER A 36 11.96 4.48 -12.88
N ASP A 37 13.23 4.31 -13.21
CA ASP A 37 13.77 4.33 -14.56
C ASP A 37 13.34 3.11 -15.41
N ASP A 38 13.04 1.98 -14.79
CA ASP A 38 12.68 0.71 -15.44
C ASP A 38 11.20 0.31 -15.29
N GLY A 39 10.40 1.07 -14.53
CA GLY A 39 9.00 0.74 -14.26
C GLY A 39 8.79 -0.43 -13.31
N GLN A 40 9.82 -0.86 -12.56
CA GLN A 40 9.79 -2.03 -11.68
C GLN A 40 9.99 -1.64 -10.21
N ASP A 41 9.37 -2.41 -9.32
CA ASP A 41 9.63 -2.36 -7.89
C ASP A 41 10.81 -3.27 -7.50
N ASN A 42 11.46 -2.96 -6.40
CA ASN A 42 12.35 -3.87 -5.68
C ASN A 42 12.39 -3.48 -4.19
N GLU A 43 13.02 -4.32 -3.35
CA GLU A 43 13.13 -4.05 -1.90
C GLU A 43 13.67 -2.65 -1.59
N GLN A 44 14.72 -2.22 -2.28
CA GLN A 44 15.36 -0.94 -2.03
C GLN A 44 14.42 0.23 -2.34
N ARG A 45 13.71 0.17 -3.46
CA ARG A 45 12.72 1.19 -3.87
C ARG A 45 11.54 1.22 -2.91
N TYR A 46 11.00 0.06 -2.54
CA TYR A 46 9.92 -0.04 -1.55
C TYR A 46 10.33 0.59 -0.22
N THR A 47 11.48 0.17 0.32
CA THR A 47 11.98 0.64 1.62
C THR A 47 12.24 2.14 1.60
N ALA A 48 12.92 2.64 0.58
CA ALA A 48 13.20 4.07 0.43
C ALA A 48 11.91 4.90 0.33
N TRP A 49 10.93 4.45 -0.46
CA TRP A 49 9.65 5.13 -0.58
C TRP A 49 8.90 5.15 0.76
N TYR A 50 8.83 4.01 1.43
CA TYR A 50 8.17 3.88 2.73
C TYR A 50 8.79 4.81 3.77
N ASP A 51 10.12 4.76 3.93
CA ASP A 51 10.83 5.56 4.92
C ASP A 51 10.73 7.06 4.63
N ARG A 52 10.61 7.45 3.35
CA ARG A 52 10.41 8.85 2.96
C ARG A 52 9.00 9.36 3.23
N TYR A 53 7.98 8.63 2.78
CA TYR A 53 6.60 9.17 2.72
C TYR A 53 5.70 8.67 3.86
N VAL A 54 5.85 7.43 4.30
CA VAL A 54 5.09 6.91 5.45
C VAL A 54 5.79 7.23 6.75
N ASN A 55 7.12 7.02 6.80
CA ASN A 55 8.01 7.31 7.92
C ASN A 55 7.40 6.93 9.28
N ASP A 56 7.12 5.63 9.46
CA ASP A 56 6.55 5.13 10.72
C ASP A 56 7.60 5.12 11.85
N LEU A 57 7.11 5.33 13.07
CA LEU A 57 7.93 5.42 14.27
C LEU A 57 8.65 4.09 14.54
N PHE A 58 7.92 2.98 14.47
CA PHE A 58 8.44 1.65 14.79
C PHE A 58 8.63 0.79 13.55
N LEU A 59 7.65 0.75 12.64
CA LEU A 59 7.73 -0.11 11.46
C LEU A 59 8.61 0.55 10.40
N LYS A 60 9.90 0.20 10.35
CA LYS A 60 10.80 0.71 9.29
C LYS A 60 10.49 0.08 7.93
N GLY A 61 10.89 0.74 6.85
CA GLY A 61 10.57 0.33 5.48
C GLY A 61 11.04 -1.09 5.14
N VAL A 62 12.16 -1.54 5.70
CA VAL A 62 12.64 -2.92 5.53
C VAL A 62 11.72 -3.93 6.21
N ASP A 63 11.20 -3.63 7.39
CA ASP A 63 10.25 -4.50 8.10
C ASP A 63 8.86 -4.44 7.47
N CYS A 64 8.45 -3.29 6.94
CA CYS A 64 7.23 -3.18 6.15
C CYS A 64 7.33 -3.97 4.84
N TYR A 65 8.48 -3.97 4.17
CA TYR A 65 8.73 -4.81 2.99
C TYR A 65 8.63 -6.31 3.30
N ARG A 66 9.19 -6.73 4.43
CA ARG A 66 9.09 -8.11 4.92
C ARG A 66 7.65 -8.49 5.24
N LEU A 67 6.93 -7.61 5.93
CA LEU A 67 5.50 -7.76 6.22
C LEU A 67 4.67 -7.85 4.93
N ARG A 68 4.98 -7.03 3.91
CA ARG A 68 4.37 -7.13 2.57
C ARG A 68 4.57 -8.52 2.00
N CYS A 69 5.81 -9.02 1.98
CA CYS A 69 6.11 -10.34 1.43
C CYS A 69 5.34 -11.45 2.16
N SER A 70 5.32 -11.43 3.49
CA SER A 70 4.59 -12.46 4.26
C SER A 70 3.07 -12.37 4.10
N LEU A 71 2.52 -11.14 4.08
CA LEU A 71 1.09 -10.92 3.91
C LEU A 71 0.62 -11.37 2.52
N LEU A 72 1.30 -10.93 1.46
CA LEU A 72 0.84 -11.17 0.10
C LEU A 72 1.07 -12.62 -0.37
N HIS A 73 2.14 -13.27 0.07
CA HIS A 73 2.49 -14.61 -0.40
C HIS A 73 2.05 -15.74 0.53
N GLN A 74 1.87 -15.45 1.83
CA GLN A 74 1.50 -16.47 2.83
C GLN A 74 0.31 -16.07 3.71
N ALA A 75 -0.34 -14.93 3.48
CA ALA A 75 -1.39 -14.40 4.36
C ALA A 75 -0.95 -14.33 5.83
N SER A 76 0.33 -14.03 6.08
CA SER A 76 0.96 -14.08 7.40
C SER A 76 1.45 -12.70 7.85
N THR A 77 1.31 -12.41 9.15
CA THR A 77 1.90 -11.24 9.80
C THR A 77 3.25 -11.54 10.47
N VAL A 78 3.82 -12.71 10.19
CA VAL A 78 5.11 -13.18 10.70
C VAL A 78 6.06 -13.35 9.53
N HIS A 79 7.25 -12.77 9.64
CA HIS A 79 8.35 -12.97 8.70
C HIS A 79 9.63 -13.31 9.47
N PRO A 80 10.37 -14.39 9.13
CA PRO A 80 11.53 -14.85 9.90
C PRO A 80 12.62 -13.80 10.12
N SER A 81 12.82 -12.92 9.14
CA SER A 81 13.81 -11.85 9.21
C SER A 81 13.28 -10.52 9.77
N SER A 82 12.02 -10.44 10.20
CA SER A 82 11.44 -9.20 10.73
C SER A 82 11.99 -8.87 12.12
N SER A 83 12.09 -7.58 12.45
CA SER A 83 12.38 -7.12 13.81
C SER A 83 11.28 -7.45 14.83
N PHE A 84 10.08 -7.80 14.35
CA PHE A 84 8.91 -8.12 15.17
C PHE A 84 8.56 -9.60 15.08
N SER A 85 8.22 -10.22 16.22
CA SER A 85 7.75 -11.61 16.26
C SER A 85 6.45 -11.80 15.47
N ARG A 86 5.60 -10.76 15.46
CA ARG A 86 4.43 -10.62 14.59
C ARG A 86 3.92 -9.18 14.57
N VAL A 87 3.07 -8.88 13.59
CA VAL A 87 2.26 -7.66 13.56
C VAL A 87 0.79 -7.99 13.91
N LEU A 88 0.23 -7.22 14.83
CA LEU A 88 -1.15 -7.32 15.31
C LEU A 88 -1.96 -6.13 14.82
N PHE A 89 -2.91 -6.37 13.93
CA PHE A 89 -3.84 -5.35 13.48
C PHE A 89 -5.08 -5.32 14.37
N THR A 90 -5.24 -4.24 15.13
CA THR A 90 -6.48 -4.00 15.88
C THR A 90 -7.53 -3.38 14.97
N LEU A 91 -8.77 -3.82 15.14
CA LEU A 91 -9.93 -3.29 14.44
C LEU A 91 -10.60 -2.19 15.29
N PRO A 92 -11.27 -1.22 14.66
CA PRO A 92 -12.14 -0.29 15.39
C PRO A 92 -13.13 -1.05 16.27
N ASN A 93 -13.24 -0.66 17.54
CA ASN A 93 -14.13 -1.29 18.51
C ASN A 93 -15.16 -0.28 19.04
N PRO A 94 -16.35 -0.75 19.47
CA PRO A 94 -17.41 0.12 19.99
C PRO A 94 -17.00 0.96 21.21
N GLN A 95 -15.99 0.54 21.97
CA GLN A 95 -15.49 1.25 23.14
C GLN A 95 -14.57 2.42 22.77
N GLY A 96 -14.19 2.56 21.50
CA GLY A 96 -13.34 3.66 21.01
C GLY A 96 -11.87 3.54 21.42
N THR A 97 -11.43 2.36 21.91
CA THR A 97 -10.03 2.14 22.29
C THR A 97 -9.16 2.14 21.03
N LEU A 98 -8.23 3.09 20.93
CA LEU A 98 -7.27 3.18 19.84
C LEU A 98 -5.90 2.67 20.30
N LEU A 99 -5.46 1.55 19.73
CA LEU A 99 -4.12 1.00 19.96
C LEU A 99 -3.34 1.06 18.64
N HIS A 100 -2.26 1.83 18.60
CA HIS A 100 -1.41 1.97 17.44
C HIS A 100 0.01 2.27 17.87
N ASN A 101 1.00 1.62 17.23
CA ASN A 101 2.41 1.77 17.55
C ASN A 101 2.75 1.34 19.00
N ASN A 102 2.13 0.23 19.44
CA ASN A 102 2.47 -0.40 20.72
C ASN A 102 3.38 -1.61 20.48
N PHE A 103 4.36 -1.81 21.35
CA PHE A 103 5.22 -2.99 21.34
C PHE A 103 4.95 -3.83 22.60
N VAL A 104 4.48 -5.07 22.40
CA VAL A 104 4.09 -5.98 23.48
C VAL A 104 4.62 -7.37 23.18
N GLU A 105 5.45 -7.92 24.07
CA GLU A 105 6.00 -9.29 23.95
C GLU A 105 6.61 -9.62 22.58
N GLY A 106 7.36 -8.66 22.00
CA GLY A 106 7.99 -8.83 20.68
C GLY A 106 7.08 -8.51 19.49
N ALA A 107 5.78 -8.32 19.72
CA ALA A 107 4.81 -7.99 18.67
C ALA A 107 4.62 -6.48 18.54
N LEU A 108 4.48 -6.01 17.30
CA LEU A 108 4.04 -4.66 17.00
C LEU A 108 2.52 -4.65 16.80
N ASN A 109 1.82 -3.80 17.54
CA ASN A 109 0.40 -3.56 17.35
C ASN A 109 0.15 -2.25 16.59
N LEU A 110 -0.73 -2.33 15.59
CA LEU A 110 -1.14 -1.23 14.73
C LEU A 110 -2.66 -1.22 14.58
N ASP A 111 -3.29 -0.05 14.75
CA ASP A 111 -4.67 0.15 14.29
C ASP A 111 -4.74 0.04 12.76
N ILE A 112 -5.64 -0.81 12.25
CA ILE A 112 -5.70 -1.11 10.81
C ILE A 112 -6.15 0.08 9.97
N SER A 113 -7.06 0.90 10.51
CA SER A 113 -7.62 2.04 9.79
C SER A 113 -6.58 3.15 9.67
N LEU A 114 -5.92 3.49 10.78
CA LEU A 114 -4.82 4.45 10.81
C LEU A 114 -3.66 3.96 9.95
N PHE A 115 -3.30 2.69 10.03
CA PHE A 115 -2.27 2.09 9.18
C PHE A 115 -2.58 2.32 7.70
N CYS A 116 -3.78 1.94 7.22
CA CYS A 116 -4.16 2.13 5.82
C CYS A 116 -4.22 3.61 5.42
N GLN A 117 -4.73 4.48 6.30
CA GLN A 117 -4.80 5.92 6.06
C GLN A 117 -3.42 6.57 5.89
N ARG A 118 -2.38 6.07 6.57
CA ARG A 118 -1.00 6.57 6.38
C ARG A 118 -0.51 6.34 4.97
N PHE A 119 -0.76 5.18 4.36
CA PHE A 119 -0.38 4.92 2.96
C PHE A 119 -1.15 5.82 1.98
N ILE A 120 -2.44 6.04 2.24
CA ILE A 120 -3.26 6.96 1.42
C ILE A 120 -2.65 8.36 1.43
N HIS A 121 -2.41 8.93 2.62
CA HIS A 121 -1.85 10.26 2.75
C HIS A 121 -0.44 10.35 2.14
N ALA A 122 0.41 9.36 2.40
CA ALA A 122 1.75 9.27 1.84
C ALA A 122 1.74 9.29 0.30
N ALA A 123 0.88 8.46 -0.32
CA ALA A 123 0.73 8.42 -1.76
C ALA A 123 0.16 9.73 -2.35
N GLU A 124 -0.79 10.36 -1.66
CA GLU A 124 -1.34 11.66 -2.08
C GLU A 124 -0.28 12.77 -2.03
N GLN A 125 0.64 12.77 -1.06
CA GLN A 125 1.76 13.71 -1.05
C GLN A 125 2.77 13.39 -2.15
N TRP A 126 3.17 12.13 -2.27
CA TRP A 126 4.08 11.67 -3.33
C TRP A 126 3.58 12.04 -4.74
N LEU A 127 2.28 11.85 -5.01
CA LEU A 127 1.69 12.20 -6.31
C LEU A 127 1.86 13.69 -6.66
N LYS A 128 1.84 14.60 -5.68
CA LYS A 128 2.05 16.03 -5.93
C LYS A 128 3.49 16.31 -6.41
N GLU A 129 4.44 15.51 -5.97
CA GLU A 129 5.86 15.66 -6.33
C GLU A 129 6.17 15.04 -7.70
N VAL A 130 5.60 13.87 -8.00
CA VAL A 130 6.07 13.07 -9.15
C VAL A 130 5.18 13.13 -10.38
N ARG A 131 3.93 13.61 -10.27
CA ARG A 131 2.92 13.51 -11.35
C ARG A 131 3.39 14.02 -12.70
N ASP A 132 4.23 15.04 -12.74
CA ASP A 132 4.67 15.68 -13.97
C ASP A 132 6.07 15.23 -14.40
N THR A 133 6.66 14.25 -13.70
CA THR A 133 7.98 13.71 -14.02
C THR A 133 7.93 12.76 -15.23
N PRO A 134 9.01 12.67 -16.03
CA PRO A 134 9.07 11.76 -17.18
C PRO A 134 8.89 10.29 -16.81
N HIS A 135 9.47 9.85 -15.69
CA HIS A 135 9.35 8.47 -15.21
C HIS A 135 7.90 8.12 -14.89
N TYR A 136 7.23 8.95 -14.08
CA TYR A 136 5.82 8.75 -13.75
C TYR A 136 4.93 8.72 -15.00
N GLN A 137 5.04 9.73 -15.87
CA GLN A 137 4.22 9.84 -17.08
C GLN A 137 4.42 8.67 -18.05
N ARG A 138 5.63 8.11 -18.10
CA ARG A 138 5.91 6.90 -18.89
C ARG A 138 5.29 5.67 -18.23
N ASN A 139 5.54 5.46 -16.94
CA ASN A 139 5.24 4.21 -16.27
C ASN A 139 3.73 4.08 -15.94
N VAL A 140 3.04 5.20 -15.64
CA VAL A 140 1.58 5.21 -15.35
C VAL A 140 0.72 4.76 -16.53
N LYS A 141 1.26 4.77 -17.75
CA LYS A 141 0.53 4.31 -18.94
C LYS A 141 0.20 2.83 -18.87
N ASN A 142 1.06 2.04 -18.24
CA ASN A 142 0.96 0.58 -18.14
C ASN A 142 0.35 0.10 -16.81
N THR A 143 -0.17 1.01 -15.97
CA THR A 143 -0.86 0.59 -14.75
C THR A 143 -2.27 0.13 -15.06
N VAL A 144 -2.72 -0.85 -14.27
CA VAL A 144 -4.11 -1.30 -14.25
C VAL A 144 -5.05 -0.12 -14.01
N LYS A 145 -6.02 0.06 -14.90
CA LYS A 145 -7.08 1.08 -14.81
C LYS A 145 -8.36 0.64 -15.51
N LEU A 146 -9.45 1.30 -15.16
CA LEU A 146 -10.74 1.10 -15.82
C LEU A 146 -10.75 1.81 -17.18
N TYR A 147 -11.19 1.10 -18.21
CA TYR A 147 -11.51 1.62 -19.54
C TYR A 147 -13.02 1.52 -19.73
N PRO A 148 -13.81 2.59 -19.47
CA PRO A 148 -15.27 2.52 -19.46
C PRO A 148 -15.88 2.10 -20.80
N ASN A 149 -15.20 2.33 -21.92
CA ASN A 149 -15.67 2.05 -23.27
C ASN A 149 -14.85 0.97 -23.99
N GLY A 150 -14.03 0.22 -23.25
CA GLY A 150 -13.07 -0.74 -23.79
C GLY A 150 -11.72 -0.11 -24.18
N LEU A 151 -10.78 -0.95 -24.61
CA LEU A 151 -9.45 -0.57 -25.07
C LEU A 151 -9.26 -1.00 -26.52
N SER A 152 -9.33 -0.05 -27.46
CA SER A 152 -9.07 -0.31 -28.89
C SER A 152 -7.59 -0.65 -29.12
N PRO A 153 -7.24 -1.61 -30.00
CA PRO A 153 -8.13 -2.40 -30.87
C PRO A 153 -8.70 -3.68 -30.23
N PHE A 154 -8.39 -3.98 -28.97
CA PHE A 154 -8.70 -5.25 -28.32
C PHE A 154 -10.20 -5.43 -28.05
N ILE A 155 -10.83 -4.48 -27.36
CA ILE A 155 -12.25 -4.52 -26.96
C ILE A 155 -12.84 -3.12 -27.16
N LYS A 156 -14.02 -3.02 -27.80
CA LYS A 156 -14.74 -1.75 -28.02
C LYS A 156 -16.17 -1.85 -27.49
N GLY A 157 -16.63 -0.81 -26.81
CA GLY A 157 -18.01 -0.69 -26.34
C GLY A 157 -18.35 -1.47 -25.07
N LEU A 158 -17.39 -2.14 -24.44
CA LEU A 158 -17.56 -2.86 -23.18
C LEU A 158 -16.55 -2.36 -22.13
N PRO A 159 -16.97 -2.00 -20.91
CA PRO A 159 -16.05 -1.62 -19.85
C PRO A 159 -15.08 -2.77 -19.51
N ILE A 160 -13.78 -2.47 -19.43
CA ILE A 160 -12.76 -3.45 -19.01
C ILE A 160 -11.79 -2.85 -18.00
N ILE A 161 -11.10 -3.71 -17.26
CA ILE A 161 -9.93 -3.35 -16.46
C ILE A 161 -8.71 -3.98 -17.14
N SER A 162 -7.69 -3.18 -17.42
CA SER A 162 -6.40 -3.63 -17.98
C SER A 162 -5.27 -2.75 -17.52
#